data_AF-A0AA42ING5-F1
#
_entry.id   AF-A0AA42ING5-F1
#
_cell.length_a   1.000
_cell.length_b   1.000
_cell.length_c   1.000
_cell.angle_alpha   90.00
_cell.angle_beta   90.00
_cell.angle_gamma   90.00
#
_symmetry.space_group_name_H-M   'P 1'
#
loop_
_entity.id
_entity.type
_entity.pdbx_description
1 polymer ?
#
loop_
_entity_poly.entity_id
_entity_poly.type
_entity_poly.pdbx_seq_one_letter_code
_entity_poly.pdbx_strand_id
1 'polypeptide(L)'
;MNAELRRRAYLDAMQVATWLPRTELPFAAPSRAELLAPPPVEAPLDIVSEPVAAVAEPLREAPVERPKIEIPRPGAQPRQAAVEPVAEPEPVEEKPARVSAPPPRFSLQLLRAGDCALLVELPTGQPFQSRDPAYILLKDLLRAAGLPDSPQLLGEPVRWPLLVRGNMDQGPQAALEFVQSFVAARLEEQPSTCLWLVGLPAIRFAGEGDEHSYNRELQVEGLGACWAMPGLELLMEEPVRKRELWQAMRRVRQRWSAPAHS
;
A
#
# COMPACT_ATOMS: atom_id res chain seq x y z
N MET A 1 27.80 10.81 -29.16
CA MET A 1 26.53 10.11 -29.47
C MET A 1 25.53 10.42 -28.37
N ASN A 2 24.47 11.18 -28.67
CA ASN A 2 23.53 11.71 -27.68
C ASN A 2 22.81 10.58 -26.91
N ALA A 3 22.88 10.61 -25.58
CA ALA A 3 22.27 9.60 -24.70
C ALA A 3 20.76 9.45 -24.90
N GLU A 4 20.08 10.55 -25.24
CA GLU A 4 18.63 10.57 -25.45
C GLU A 4 18.19 9.91 -26.77
N LEU A 5 19.02 9.93 -27.81
CA LEU A 5 18.74 9.18 -29.05
C LEU A 5 18.76 7.66 -28.78
N ARG A 6 19.73 7.19 -27.98
CA ARG A 6 19.80 5.77 -27.58
C ARG A 6 18.59 5.36 -26.73
N ARG A 7 18.15 6.24 -25.83
CA ARG A 7 16.95 6.00 -25.01
C ARG A 7 15.71 5.83 -25.87
N ARG A 8 15.51 6.69 -26.88
CA ARG A 8 14.36 6.62 -27.79
C ARG A 8 14.36 5.36 -28.63
N ALA A 9 15.51 4.99 -29.20
CA ALA A 9 15.65 3.74 -29.95
C ALA A 9 15.32 2.51 -29.10
N TYR A 10 15.75 2.50 -27.84
CA TYR A 10 15.44 1.42 -26.90
C TYR A 10 13.94 1.35 -26.57
N LEU A 11 13.28 2.50 -26.34
CA LEU A 11 11.84 2.55 -26.08
C LEU A 11 11.02 2.11 -27.30
N ASP A 12 11.43 2.51 -28.50
CA ASP A 12 10.81 2.12 -29.76
C ASP A 12 10.94 0.61 -30.02
N ALA A 13 12.11 0.02 -29.74
CA ALA A 13 12.33 -1.42 -29.81
C ALA A 13 11.45 -2.22 -28.83
N MET A 14 11.08 -1.61 -27.69
CA MET A 14 10.11 -2.17 -26.74
C MET A 14 8.65 -1.85 -27.08
N GLN A 15 8.39 -1.25 -28.25
CA GLN A 15 7.06 -0.82 -28.70
C GLN A 15 6.40 0.21 -27.77
N VAL A 16 7.21 1.00 -27.05
CA VAL A 16 6.75 2.07 -26.17
C VAL A 16 6.69 3.39 -26.95
N ALA A 17 5.47 3.86 -27.22
CA ALA A 17 5.26 5.14 -27.89
C ALA A 17 5.75 6.31 -27.00
N THR A 18 6.73 7.07 -27.50
CA THR A 18 7.24 8.27 -26.83
C THR A 18 6.63 9.52 -27.47
N TRP A 19 5.88 10.31 -26.70
CA TRP A 19 5.28 11.56 -27.16
C TRP A 19 5.97 12.78 -26.52
N LEU A 20 6.30 13.78 -27.34
CA LEU A 20 6.88 15.05 -26.91
C LEU A 20 5.99 16.21 -27.36
N PRO A 21 5.55 17.13 -26.47
CA PRO A 21 4.80 18.30 -26.86
C PRO A 21 5.63 19.18 -27.81
N ARG A 22 5.05 19.55 -28.96
CA ARG A 22 5.69 20.46 -29.94
C ARG A 22 5.30 21.92 -29.77
N THR A 23 4.51 22.23 -28.74
CA THR A 23 4.05 23.58 -28.45
C THR A 23 5.05 24.28 -27.53
N GLU A 24 5.47 25.47 -27.91
CA GLU A 24 6.26 26.33 -27.03
C GLU A 24 5.38 26.92 -25.94
N LEU A 25 5.82 26.81 -24.68
CA LEU A 25 5.11 27.36 -23.54
C LEU A 25 5.65 28.77 -23.23
N PRO A 26 4.77 29.74 -22.90
CA PRO A 26 5.23 31.08 -22.53
C PRO A 26 6.09 30.99 -21.26
N PHE A 27 7.21 31.72 -21.25
CA PHE A 27 8.20 31.76 -20.16
C PHE A 27 9.00 30.47 -19.91
N ALA A 28 8.86 29.44 -20.75
CA ALA A 28 9.68 28.23 -20.67
C ALA A 28 11.04 28.42 -21.35
N ALA A 29 12.04 27.68 -20.87
CA ALA A 29 13.33 27.59 -21.55
C ALA A 29 13.16 26.96 -22.95
N PRO A 30 13.97 27.37 -23.95
CA PRO A 30 13.85 26.87 -25.31
C PRO A 30 14.05 25.35 -25.36
N SER A 31 13.18 24.69 -26.13
CA SER A 31 13.27 23.26 -26.37
C SER A 31 14.59 22.90 -27.06
N ARG A 32 15.17 21.76 -26.68
CA ARG A 32 16.39 21.24 -27.33
C ARG A 32 16.04 20.74 -28.73
N ALA A 33 16.53 21.40 -29.77
CA ALA A 33 16.24 21.07 -31.18
C ALA A 33 16.54 19.61 -31.54
N GLU A 34 17.62 19.03 -30.98
CA GLU A 34 18.00 17.63 -31.18
C GLU A 34 16.94 16.62 -30.70
N LEU A 35 16.07 17.03 -29.77
CA LEU A 35 14.96 16.21 -29.26
C LEU A 35 13.72 16.27 -30.15
N LEU A 36 13.64 17.27 -31.02
CA LEU A 36 12.55 17.45 -31.97
C LEU A 36 12.89 16.87 -33.34
N ALA A 37 14.17 16.61 -33.60
CA ALA A 37 14.61 15.93 -34.81
C ALA A 37 13.96 14.53 -34.90
N PRO A 38 13.35 14.17 -36.05
CA PRO A 38 12.89 12.82 -36.26
C PRO A 38 14.09 11.86 -36.13
N PRO A 39 13.89 10.64 -35.57
CA PRO A 39 14.94 9.65 -35.57
C PRO A 39 15.42 9.46 -37.02
N PRO A 40 16.72 9.33 -37.26
CA PRO A 40 17.20 9.00 -38.59
C PRO A 40 16.49 7.74 -39.03
N VAL A 41 15.80 7.82 -40.15
CA VAL A 41 15.29 6.63 -40.82
C VAL A 41 16.54 5.84 -41.16
N GLU A 42 16.77 4.72 -40.48
CA GLU A 42 17.74 3.75 -40.93
C GLU A 42 17.28 3.36 -42.33
N ALA A 43 17.95 3.91 -43.34
CA ALA A 43 17.94 3.32 -44.67
C ALA A 43 18.29 1.85 -44.43
N PRO A 44 17.50 0.90 -44.96
CA PRO A 44 17.75 -0.50 -44.74
C PRO A 44 19.21 -0.74 -45.06
N LEU A 45 19.98 -1.11 -44.04
CA LEU A 45 21.32 -1.62 -44.26
C LEU A 45 21.11 -2.76 -45.24
N ASP A 46 21.66 -2.62 -46.44
CA ASP A 46 21.72 -3.72 -47.40
C ASP A 46 22.38 -4.87 -46.66
N ILE A 47 21.54 -5.80 -46.19
CA ILE A 47 21.97 -7.08 -45.67
C ILE A 47 22.52 -7.76 -46.91
N VAL A 48 23.84 -7.67 -47.07
CA VAL A 48 24.57 -8.47 -48.06
C VAL A 48 24.21 -9.91 -47.76
N SER A 49 23.28 -10.42 -48.56
CA SER A 49 22.78 -11.77 -48.49
C SER A 49 23.86 -12.65 -49.13
N GLU A 50 24.62 -13.36 -48.31
CA GLU A 50 25.34 -14.53 -48.82
C GLU A 50 24.33 -15.64 -49.16
N PRO A 51 24.50 -16.34 -50.30
CA PRO A 51 23.47 -17.22 -50.82
C PRO A 51 23.35 -18.54 -50.05
N VAL A 52 22.08 -18.84 -49.80
CA VAL A 52 21.40 -20.09 -49.43
C VAL A 52 22.15 -21.38 -49.79
N ALA A 53 22.38 -22.23 -48.77
CA ALA A 53 22.33 -23.68 -48.94
C ALA A 53 20.94 -24.17 -48.50
N ALA A 54 20.21 -24.73 -49.46
CA ALA A 54 18.89 -25.32 -49.25
C ALA A 54 19.00 -26.63 -48.46
N VAL A 55 17.98 -26.94 -47.66
CA VAL A 55 17.14 -28.16 -47.79
C VAL A 55 16.11 -28.25 -46.63
N ALA A 56 14.87 -28.56 -47.03
CA ALA A 56 13.74 -29.15 -46.29
C ALA A 56 12.75 -28.22 -45.53
N GLU A 57 11.64 -27.90 -46.21
CA GLU A 57 10.31 -27.74 -45.59
C GLU A 57 9.62 -29.13 -45.41
N PRO A 58 8.41 -29.24 -44.82
CA PRO A 58 8.14 -29.12 -43.40
C PRO A 58 7.38 -30.36 -42.88
N LEU A 59 7.79 -30.93 -41.73
CA LEU A 59 6.95 -31.93 -41.06
C LEU A 59 5.98 -31.20 -40.12
N ARG A 60 4.69 -31.28 -40.49
CA ARG A 60 3.55 -30.88 -39.67
C ARG A 60 3.49 -31.77 -38.43
N GLU A 61 3.90 -31.25 -37.28
CA GLU A 61 3.56 -31.87 -35.99
C GLU A 61 2.14 -31.47 -35.59
N ALA A 62 1.36 -32.50 -35.27
CA ALA A 62 -0.03 -32.41 -34.88
C ALA A 62 -0.19 -31.73 -33.50
N PRO A 63 -1.36 -31.12 -33.22
CA PRO A 63 -1.60 -30.42 -31.96
C PRO A 63 -1.67 -31.42 -30.80
N VAL A 64 -0.79 -31.24 -29.80
CA VAL A 64 -0.88 -31.94 -28.52
C VAL A 64 -2.11 -31.44 -27.75
N GLU A 65 -3.00 -32.37 -27.43
CA GLU A 65 -4.24 -32.14 -26.69
C GLU A 65 -3.96 -31.55 -25.30
N ARG A 66 -4.75 -30.53 -24.97
CA ARG A 66 -4.78 -29.90 -23.65
C ARG A 66 -5.59 -30.81 -22.70
N PRO A 67 -5.05 -31.30 -21.58
CA PRO A 67 -5.88 -31.97 -20.59
C PRO A 67 -6.86 -30.96 -19.99
N LYS A 68 -8.14 -31.23 -20.22
CA LYS A 68 -9.29 -30.48 -19.74
C LYS A 68 -9.40 -30.70 -18.23
N ILE A 69 -8.94 -29.74 -17.45
CA ILE A 69 -9.16 -29.72 -16.00
C ILE A 69 -10.67 -29.56 -15.78
N GLU A 70 -11.30 -30.63 -15.34
CA GLU A 70 -12.70 -30.65 -14.92
C GLU A 70 -12.85 -29.81 -13.66
N ILE A 71 -13.56 -28.69 -13.77
CA ILE A 71 -14.01 -27.88 -12.64
C ILE A 71 -15.25 -28.59 -12.08
N PRO A 72 -15.24 -29.13 -10.85
CA PRO A 72 -16.47 -29.63 -10.23
C PRO A 72 -17.33 -28.43 -9.87
N ARG A 73 -18.40 -28.21 -10.66
CA ARG A 73 -19.53 -27.36 -10.28
C ARG A 73 -20.33 -28.11 -9.22
N PRO A 74 -20.53 -27.58 -8.00
CA PRO A 74 -21.50 -28.13 -7.08
C PRO A 74 -22.90 -27.84 -7.64
N GLY A 75 -23.60 -28.90 -8.04
CA GLY A 75 -24.99 -28.84 -8.47
C GLY A 75 -25.90 -28.44 -7.31
N ALA A 76 -26.80 -27.51 -7.59
CA ALA A 76 -27.88 -27.11 -6.71
C ALA A 76 -29.12 -28.02 -6.91
N GLN A 77 -29.84 -28.18 -5.79
CA GLN A 77 -31.27 -28.54 -5.62
C GLN A 77 -31.65 -30.03 -5.45
N PRO A 78 -32.80 -30.36 -4.79
CA PRO A 78 -33.63 -29.57 -3.87
C PRO A 78 -34.02 -30.30 -2.55
N ARG A 79 -34.64 -29.51 -1.65
CA ARG A 79 -35.39 -29.88 -0.44
C ARG A 79 -36.31 -31.11 -0.60
N GLN A 80 -36.33 -31.95 0.43
CA GLN A 80 -37.57 -32.53 0.94
C GLN A 80 -37.63 -32.39 2.47
N ALA A 81 -38.76 -31.87 2.93
CA ALA A 81 -39.14 -31.73 4.33
C ALA A 81 -39.92 -32.96 4.77
N ALA A 82 -39.67 -33.44 6.00
CA ALA A 82 -40.69 -34.01 6.89
C ALA A 82 -40.03 -34.29 8.26
N VAL A 83 -40.37 -33.53 9.30
CA VAL A 83 -41.31 -33.87 10.39
C VAL A 83 -40.54 -34.22 11.68
N GLU A 84 -40.61 -33.29 12.65
CA GLU A 84 -40.35 -33.50 14.09
C GLU A 84 -41.36 -34.49 14.71
N PRO A 85 -41.02 -35.16 15.83
CA PRO A 85 -41.38 -34.57 17.14
C PRO A 85 -40.35 -34.75 18.27
N VAL A 86 -40.13 -33.64 18.99
CA VAL A 86 -40.16 -33.43 20.45
C VAL A 86 -39.44 -34.41 21.38
N ALA A 87 -38.38 -33.91 22.04
CA ALA A 87 -38.14 -34.09 23.47
C ALA A 87 -37.33 -32.90 24.03
N GLU A 88 -37.76 -32.40 25.19
CA GLU A 88 -37.31 -31.19 25.91
C GLU A 88 -35.87 -31.25 26.47
N PRO A 89 -35.29 -30.09 26.85
CA PRO A 89 -33.85 -29.83 26.85
C PRO A 89 -33.16 -30.08 28.21
N GLU A 90 -31.92 -30.57 28.15
CA GLU A 90 -30.93 -30.36 29.21
C GLU A 90 -30.04 -29.17 28.85
N PRO A 91 -29.79 -28.21 29.76
CA PRO A 91 -28.97 -27.05 29.47
C PRO A 91 -27.49 -27.45 29.44
N VAL A 92 -26.99 -27.75 28.26
CA VAL A 92 -25.55 -27.71 27.99
C VAL A 92 -25.16 -26.24 28.02
N GLU A 93 -24.30 -25.90 28.99
CA GLU A 93 -23.61 -24.61 29.07
C GLU A 93 -22.89 -24.33 27.74
N GLU A 94 -23.56 -23.58 26.87
CA GLU A 94 -22.98 -23.06 25.64
C GLU A 94 -21.86 -22.08 26.03
N LYS A 95 -20.63 -22.58 26.07
CA LYS A 95 -19.48 -21.73 25.75
C LYS A 95 -19.81 -21.05 24.42
N PRO A 96 -19.92 -19.71 24.37
CA PRO A 96 -20.30 -19.05 23.13
C PRO A 96 -19.27 -19.44 22.08
N ALA A 97 -19.75 -20.15 21.05
CA ALA A 97 -18.99 -20.42 19.86
C ALA A 97 -18.59 -19.06 19.28
N ARG A 98 -17.36 -18.63 19.55
CA ARG A 98 -16.78 -17.44 18.93
C ARG A 98 -16.83 -17.70 17.44
N VAL A 99 -17.78 -17.04 16.78
CA VAL A 99 -17.83 -16.94 15.33
C VAL A 99 -16.51 -16.30 14.93
N SER A 100 -15.56 -17.13 14.53
CA SER A 100 -14.23 -16.70 14.12
C SER A 100 -14.39 -15.90 12.84
N ALA A 101 -14.50 -14.58 12.99
CA ALA A 101 -14.39 -13.67 11.86
C ALA A 101 -13.02 -13.91 11.19
N PRO A 102 -12.94 -13.89 9.86
CA PRO A 102 -11.67 -14.11 9.17
C PRO A 102 -10.61 -13.14 9.70
N PRO A 103 -9.36 -13.59 9.89
CA PRO A 103 -8.31 -12.76 10.45
C PRO A 103 -8.10 -11.53 9.56
N PRO A 104 -8.02 -10.31 10.14
CA PRO A 104 -7.76 -9.12 9.36
C PRO A 104 -6.43 -9.24 8.63
N ARG A 105 -6.25 -8.52 7.52
CA ARG A 105 -5.01 -8.50 6.76
C ARG A 105 -4.57 -7.06 6.59
N PHE A 106 -3.39 -6.74 7.08
CA PHE A 106 -2.83 -5.41 6.95
C PHE A 106 -1.31 -5.44 7.13
N SER A 107 -0.67 -4.36 6.75
CA SER A 107 0.74 -4.12 7.04
C SER A 107 0.93 -2.70 7.56
N LEU A 108 1.68 -2.55 8.65
CA LEU A 108 1.95 -1.27 9.29
C LEU A 108 3.45 -1.06 9.44
N GLN A 109 3.91 0.17 9.25
CA GLN A 109 5.29 0.56 9.46
C GLN A 109 5.35 1.69 10.48
N LEU A 110 6.17 1.52 11.52
CA LEU A 110 6.42 2.55 12.52
C LEU A 110 7.63 3.38 12.10
N LEU A 111 7.46 4.70 12.12
CA LEU A 111 8.47 5.68 11.73
C LEU A 111 8.63 6.74 12.82
N ARG A 112 9.78 7.40 12.85
CA ARG A 112 10.09 8.53 13.73
C ARG A 112 10.36 9.78 12.90
N ALA A 113 9.73 10.90 13.24
CA ALA A 113 10.04 12.21 12.68
C ALA A 113 10.06 13.27 13.78
N GLY A 114 11.26 13.70 14.19
CA GLY A 114 11.42 14.69 15.26
C GLY A 114 10.92 14.14 16.59
N ASP A 115 9.92 14.80 17.18
CA ASP A 115 9.27 14.40 18.44
C ASP A 115 7.99 13.56 18.24
N CYS A 116 7.67 13.20 17.00
CA CYS A 116 6.51 12.38 16.67
C CYS A 116 6.89 10.98 16.18
N ALA A 117 6.11 9.99 16.58
CA ALA A 117 6.08 8.69 15.94
C ALA A 117 4.92 8.63 14.93
N LEU A 118 5.05 7.81 13.89
CA LEU A 118 4.04 7.63 12.86
C LEU A 118 3.85 6.14 12.60
N LEU A 119 2.64 5.63 12.83
CA LEU A 119 2.23 4.29 12.46
C LEU A 119 1.47 4.38 11.13
N VAL A 120 2.09 3.89 10.06
CA VAL A 120 1.63 4.11 8.69
C VAL A 120 1.19 2.81 8.03
N GLU A 121 0.00 2.82 7.44
CA GLU A 121 -0.52 1.74 6.60
C GLU A 121 0.29 1.57 5.31
N LEU A 122 0.63 0.31 5.01
CA LEU A 122 1.27 -0.11 3.77
C LEU A 122 0.30 -1.02 2.99
N PRO A 123 -0.49 -0.48 2.03
CA PRO A 123 -1.49 -1.26 1.29
C PRO A 123 -0.89 -2.46 0.53
N THR A 124 0.35 -2.31 0.04
CA THR A 124 1.09 -3.35 -0.69
C THR A 124 1.90 -4.28 0.21
N GLY A 125 1.99 -4.00 1.51
CA GLY A 125 2.85 -4.70 2.47
C GLY A 125 4.36 -4.50 2.24
N GLN A 126 4.75 -3.64 1.30
CA GLN A 126 6.13 -3.30 1.01
C GLN A 126 6.53 -2.02 1.75
N PRO A 127 7.74 -1.94 2.33
CA PRO A 127 8.25 -0.70 2.91
C PRO A 127 8.34 0.42 1.87
N PHE A 128 8.24 1.67 2.33
CA PHE A 128 8.36 2.83 1.45
C PHE A 128 9.67 2.85 0.67
N GLN A 129 9.56 3.18 -0.62
CA GLN A 129 10.70 3.49 -1.49
C GLN A 129 10.78 5.00 -1.70
N SER A 130 11.97 5.54 -1.94
CA SER A 130 12.16 7.00 -2.05
C SER A 130 11.37 7.67 -3.18
N ARG A 131 10.97 6.91 -4.21
CA ARG A 131 10.18 7.39 -5.35
C ARG A 131 8.68 7.09 -5.24
N ASP A 132 8.26 6.44 -4.16
CA ASP A 132 6.87 6.09 -3.91
C ASP A 132 6.03 7.38 -3.72
N PRO A 133 4.96 7.59 -4.52
CA PRO A 133 4.07 8.74 -4.37
C PRO A 133 3.50 8.90 -2.94
N ALA A 134 3.16 7.79 -2.27
CA ALA A 134 2.66 7.83 -0.91
C ALA A 134 3.74 8.34 0.06
N TYR A 135 4.98 7.90 -0.12
CA TYR A 135 6.11 8.37 0.68
C TYR A 135 6.42 9.84 0.43
N ILE A 136 6.34 10.32 -0.81
CA ILE A 136 6.50 11.75 -1.14
C ILE A 136 5.42 12.58 -0.44
N LEU A 137 4.16 12.13 -0.48
CA LEU A 137 3.06 12.77 0.23
C LEU A 137 3.30 12.81 1.75
N LEU A 138 3.78 11.72 2.33
CA LEU A 138 4.13 11.66 3.76
C LEU A 138 5.20 12.71 4.10
N LYS A 139 6.25 12.84 3.27
CA LYS A 139 7.30 13.85 3.47
C LYS A 139 6.77 15.27 3.38
N ASP A 140 5.87 15.53 2.43
CA ASP A 140 5.25 16.85 2.29
C ASP A 140 4.34 17.17 3.49
N LEU A 141 3.62 16.18 4.04
CA LEU A 141 2.84 16.33 5.27
C LEU A 141 3.72 16.64 6.48
N LEU A 142 4.84 15.91 6.64
CA LEU A 142 5.82 16.17 7.70
C LEU A 142 6.37 17.60 7.62
N ARG A 143 6.79 18.03 6.41
CA ARG A 143 7.25 19.39 6.16
C ARG A 143 6.19 20.43 6.52
N ALA A 144 4.94 20.19 6.14
CA ALA A 144 3.84 21.10 6.39
C ALA A 144 3.45 21.15 7.89
N ALA A 145 3.69 20.07 8.64
CA ALA A 145 3.56 20.00 10.09
C ALA A 145 4.75 20.62 10.85
N GLY A 146 5.83 20.99 10.15
CA GLY A 146 7.07 21.50 10.75
C GLY A 146 7.96 20.42 11.38
N LEU A 147 7.77 19.15 10.99
CA LEU A 147 8.59 18.02 11.42
C LEU A 147 9.70 17.75 10.38
N PRO A 148 10.78 17.04 10.76
CA PRO A 148 11.79 16.58 9.81
C PRO A 148 11.17 15.72 8.69
N ASP A 149 11.49 16.01 7.44
CA ASP A 149 10.95 15.30 6.27
C ASP A 149 11.73 14.03 5.90
N SER A 150 12.63 13.59 6.78
CA SER A 150 13.38 12.33 6.68
C SER A 150 13.00 11.39 7.82
N PRO A 151 11.80 10.77 7.78
CA PRO A 151 11.37 9.88 8.84
C PRO A 151 12.26 8.63 8.91
N GLN A 152 12.66 8.22 10.11
CA GLN A 152 13.50 7.05 10.35
C GLN A 152 12.65 5.83 10.70
N LEU A 153 13.03 4.65 10.21
CA LEU A 153 12.31 3.42 10.49
C LEU A 153 12.54 2.97 11.94
N LEU A 154 11.45 2.67 12.65
CA LEU A 154 11.46 2.11 14.00
C LEU A 154 11.11 0.62 13.96
N GLY A 155 12.13 -0.22 13.78
CA GLY A 155 11.97 -1.68 13.74
C GLY A 155 11.44 -2.22 12.42
N GLU A 156 11.00 -3.48 12.43
CA GLU A 156 10.46 -4.13 11.23
C GLU A 156 8.98 -3.77 11.02
N PRO A 157 8.51 -3.67 9.76
CA PRO A 157 7.10 -3.52 9.48
C PRO A 157 6.29 -4.71 10.02
N VAL A 158 5.19 -4.39 10.71
CA VAL A 158 4.21 -5.36 11.18
C VAL A 158 3.41 -5.87 9.99
N ARG A 159 3.33 -7.19 9.84
CA ARG A 159 2.48 -7.86 8.85
C ARG A 159 1.52 -8.79 9.56
N TRP A 160 0.24 -8.52 9.45
CA TRP A 160 -0.82 -9.34 10.04
C TRP A 160 -1.65 -10.01 8.95
N PRO A 161 -2.00 -11.30 9.05
CA PRO A 161 -1.66 -12.25 10.12
C PRO A 161 -0.17 -12.57 10.20
N LEU A 162 0.31 -12.92 11.39
CA LEU A 162 1.67 -13.37 11.62
C LEU A 162 1.86 -14.76 10.98
N LEU A 163 3.00 -14.97 10.32
CA LEU A 163 3.40 -16.25 9.71
C LEU A 163 3.86 -17.28 10.76
N VAL A 164 3.09 -17.45 11.82
CA VAL A 164 3.39 -18.40 12.90
C VAL A 164 2.79 -19.75 12.56
N ARG A 165 3.61 -20.80 12.60
CA ARG A 165 3.15 -22.19 12.51
C ARG A 165 2.46 -22.56 13.83
N GLY A 166 1.15 -22.40 13.90
CA GLY A 166 0.37 -22.77 15.09
C GLY A 166 -1.10 -22.36 15.00
N ASN A 167 -1.92 -22.90 15.90
CA ASN A 167 -3.33 -22.55 16.03
C ASN A 167 -3.54 -21.33 16.96
N MET A 168 -2.80 -20.25 16.69
CA MET A 168 -2.91 -19.00 17.45
C MET A 168 -4.14 -18.22 16.98
N ASP A 169 -4.88 -17.62 17.90
CA ASP A 169 -5.97 -16.69 17.54
C ASP A 169 -5.37 -15.46 16.87
N GLN A 170 -5.73 -15.24 15.60
CA GLN A 170 -5.30 -14.10 14.82
C GLN A 170 -6.48 -13.18 14.46
N GLY A 171 -7.54 -13.23 15.26
CA GLY A 171 -8.71 -12.38 15.12
C GLY A 171 -8.43 -10.90 15.40
N PRO A 172 -9.45 -10.03 15.24
CA PRO A 172 -9.30 -8.58 15.39
C PRO A 172 -8.75 -8.13 16.76
N GLN A 173 -9.20 -8.77 17.83
CA GLN A 173 -8.76 -8.45 19.19
C GLN A 173 -7.28 -8.77 19.40
N ALA A 174 -6.81 -9.93 18.94
CA ALA A 174 -5.41 -10.30 18.99
C ALA A 174 -4.52 -9.36 18.16
N ALA A 175 -5.03 -8.88 17.02
CA ALA A 175 -4.33 -7.91 16.18
C ALA A 175 -4.17 -6.55 16.88
N LEU A 176 -5.22 -6.08 17.56
CA LEU A 176 -5.22 -4.85 18.35
C LEU A 176 -4.19 -4.94 19.49
N GLU A 177 -4.29 -5.98 20.32
CA GLU A 177 -3.39 -6.21 21.46
C GLU A 177 -1.92 -6.29 21.01
N PHE A 178 -1.67 -6.99 19.89
CA PHE A 178 -0.33 -7.08 19.31
C PHE A 178 0.20 -5.71 18.85
N VAL A 179 -0.59 -4.96 18.08
CA VAL A 179 -0.17 -3.66 17.54
C VAL A 179 0.05 -2.66 18.67
N GLN A 180 -0.85 -2.56 19.65
CA GLN A 180 -0.68 -1.67 20.80
C GLN A 180 0.57 -2.04 21.60
N SER A 181 0.79 -3.32 21.90
CA SER A 181 2.00 -3.77 22.61
C SER A 181 3.28 -3.46 21.83
N PHE A 182 3.27 -3.69 20.51
CA PHE A 182 4.39 -3.37 19.64
C PHE A 182 4.72 -1.88 19.65
N VAL A 183 3.71 -1.01 19.52
CA VAL A 183 3.92 0.45 19.51
C VAL A 183 4.34 0.94 20.89
N ALA A 184 3.72 0.46 21.97
CA ALA A 184 4.05 0.84 23.34
C ALA A 184 5.53 0.58 23.65
N ALA A 185 6.03 -0.63 23.35
CA ALA A 185 7.43 -0.98 23.55
C ALA A 185 8.39 -0.03 22.82
N ARG A 186 8.04 0.41 21.60
CA ARG A 186 8.87 1.35 20.82
C ARG A 186 8.82 2.77 21.38
N LEU A 187 7.66 3.20 21.90
CA LEU A 187 7.49 4.51 22.53
C LEU A 187 8.18 4.58 23.90
N GLU A 188 8.31 3.47 24.62
CA GLU A 188 9.11 3.38 25.85
C GLU A 188 10.62 3.54 25.56
N GLU A 189 11.13 2.92 24.49
CA GLU A 189 12.52 3.09 24.05
C GLU A 189 12.82 4.52 23.57
N GLN A 190 11.88 5.11 22.82
CA GLN A 190 12.00 6.43 22.21
C GLN A 190 10.72 7.25 22.42
N PRO A 191 10.64 8.06 23.48
CA PRO A 191 9.42 8.80 23.82
C PRO A 191 9.03 9.78 22.72
N SER A 192 7.73 9.86 22.45
CA SER A 192 7.12 10.73 21.44
C SER A 192 6.07 11.62 22.10
N THR A 193 5.98 12.88 21.69
CA THR A 193 4.93 13.80 22.16
C THR A 193 3.56 13.48 21.55
N CYS A 194 3.55 12.88 20.37
CA CYS A 194 2.34 12.47 19.67
C CYS A 194 2.62 11.29 18.72
N LEU A 195 1.66 10.37 18.61
CA LEU A 195 1.65 9.29 17.63
C LEU A 195 0.68 9.62 16.48
N TRP A 196 1.13 9.59 15.24
CA TRP A 196 0.24 9.70 14.08
C TRP A 196 -0.24 8.32 13.66
N LEU A 197 -1.56 8.13 13.55
CA LEU A 197 -2.18 6.92 13.05
C LEU A 197 -2.63 7.17 11.61
N VAL A 198 -1.84 6.71 10.66
CA VAL A 198 -2.04 6.98 9.23
C VAL A 198 -2.62 5.73 8.56
N GLY A 199 -3.90 5.81 8.19
CA GLY A 199 -4.61 4.68 7.60
C GLY A 199 -5.54 3.96 8.57
N LEU A 200 -6.53 3.28 8.02
CA LEU A 200 -7.61 2.68 8.79
C LEU A 200 -7.13 1.54 9.70
N PRO A 201 -6.21 0.64 9.28
CA PRO A 201 -5.68 -0.38 10.18
C PRO A 201 -4.90 0.23 11.35
N ALA A 202 -4.14 1.32 11.14
CA ALA A 202 -3.45 2.01 12.23
C ALA A 202 -4.46 2.57 13.26
N ILE A 203 -5.54 3.18 12.76
CA ILE A 203 -6.60 3.75 13.62
C ILE A 203 -7.36 2.65 14.36
N ARG A 204 -7.73 1.55 13.69
CA ARG A 204 -8.50 0.46 14.29
C ARG A 204 -7.69 -0.32 15.33
N PHE A 205 -6.45 -0.69 14.98
CA PHE A 205 -5.67 -1.63 15.79
C PHE A 205 -4.71 -0.97 16.77
N ALA A 206 -4.33 0.29 16.59
CA ALA A 206 -3.59 1.04 17.62
C ALA A 206 -4.49 2.06 18.34
N GLY A 207 -5.41 2.71 17.61
CA GLY A 207 -6.24 3.80 18.11
C GLY A 207 -7.62 3.43 18.66
N GLU A 208 -8.04 2.17 18.53
CA GLU A 208 -9.40 1.68 18.88
C GLU A 208 -10.53 2.48 18.19
N GLY A 209 -10.20 3.15 17.08
CA GLY A 209 -11.11 4.00 16.34
C GLY A 209 -11.62 3.36 15.06
N ASP A 210 -12.29 4.17 14.25
CA ASP A 210 -12.86 3.79 12.97
C ASP A 210 -12.72 4.92 11.92
N GLU A 211 -13.43 4.79 10.80
CA GLU A 211 -13.40 5.80 9.72
C GLU A 211 -13.96 7.17 10.16
N HIS A 212 -14.84 7.21 11.16
CA HIS A 212 -15.37 8.46 11.72
C HIS A 212 -14.34 9.19 12.60
N SER A 213 -13.23 8.52 12.91
CA SER A 213 -12.13 9.05 13.70
C SER A 213 -11.12 9.83 12.86
N TYR A 214 -11.25 9.86 11.53
CA TYR A 214 -10.36 10.65 10.67
C TYR A 214 -10.31 12.12 11.10
N ASN A 215 -9.09 12.67 11.09
CA ASN A 215 -8.77 14.05 11.44
C ASN A 215 -9.08 14.43 12.89
N ARG A 216 -9.21 13.44 13.80
CA ARG A 216 -9.45 13.64 15.23
C ARG A 216 -8.26 13.20 16.08
N GLU A 217 -8.21 13.71 17.29
CA GLU A 217 -7.30 13.23 18.33
C GLU A 217 -7.98 12.11 19.12
N LEU A 218 -7.26 11.03 19.36
CA LEU A 218 -7.66 9.89 20.16
C LEU A 218 -6.72 9.81 21.37
N GLN A 219 -7.27 9.49 22.53
CA GLN A 219 -6.49 9.20 23.74
C GLN A 219 -6.55 7.71 23.95
N VAL A 220 -5.40 7.05 23.83
CA VAL A 220 -5.29 5.59 23.95
C VAL A 220 -4.47 5.29 25.20
N GLU A 221 -4.98 4.39 26.03
CA GLU A 221 -4.26 3.94 27.21
C GLU A 221 -2.94 3.28 26.81
N GLY A 222 -1.84 3.62 27.48
CA GLY A 222 -0.49 3.11 27.17
C GLY A 222 0.22 3.77 25.97
N LEU A 223 -0.49 4.28 24.97
CA LEU A 223 0.12 4.99 23.82
C LEU A 223 0.06 6.52 23.93
N GLY A 224 -0.83 7.03 24.78
CA GLY A 224 -1.06 8.46 24.97
C GLY A 224 -1.84 9.06 23.81
N ALA A 225 -1.44 10.26 23.40
CA ALA A 225 -2.19 11.02 22.41
C ALA A 225 -1.85 10.63 20.97
N CYS A 226 -2.88 10.18 20.28
CA CYS A 226 -2.82 9.76 18.89
C CYS A 226 -3.57 10.74 17.99
N TRP A 227 -3.02 11.08 16.83
CA TRP A 227 -3.72 11.83 15.80
C TRP A 227 -4.10 10.91 14.64
N ALA A 228 -5.40 10.68 14.46
CA ALA A 228 -5.94 9.79 13.45
C ALA A 228 -6.11 10.53 12.12
N MET A 229 -5.60 9.95 11.03
CA MET A 229 -5.74 10.52 9.69
C MET A 229 -5.96 9.45 8.61
N PRO A 230 -6.60 9.81 7.49
CA PRO A 230 -6.80 8.87 6.39
C PRO A 230 -5.48 8.30 5.86
N GLY A 231 -5.55 7.11 5.26
CA GLY A 231 -4.39 6.47 4.63
C GLY A 231 -3.85 7.31 3.48
N LEU A 232 -2.55 7.18 3.22
CA LEU A 232 -1.87 7.98 2.19
C LEU A 232 -2.46 7.72 0.79
N GLU A 233 -2.78 6.47 0.47
CA GLU A 233 -3.45 6.11 -0.79
C GLU A 233 -4.82 6.78 -0.91
N LEU A 234 -5.65 6.69 0.14
CA LEU A 234 -6.96 7.33 0.18
C LEU A 234 -6.87 8.86 0.01
N LEU A 235 -5.83 9.50 0.57
CA LEU A 235 -5.59 10.93 0.36
C LEU A 235 -5.16 11.26 -1.09
N MET A 236 -4.51 10.33 -1.78
CA MET A 236 -4.16 10.48 -3.20
C MET A 236 -5.39 10.29 -4.10
N GLU A 237 -6.20 9.27 -3.83
CA GLU A 237 -7.44 8.96 -4.56
C GLU A 237 -8.51 10.03 -4.37
N GLU A 238 -8.63 10.58 -3.16
CA GLU A 238 -9.63 11.60 -2.82
C GLU A 238 -8.97 12.93 -2.36
N PRO A 239 -8.45 13.75 -3.31
CA PRO A 239 -7.74 15.00 -2.98
C PRO A 239 -8.56 16.00 -2.14
N VAL A 240 -9.89 15.95 -2.20
CA VAL A 240 -10.79 16.81 -1.42
C VAL A 240 -10.55 16.66 0.09
N ARG A 241 -10.17 15.46 0.56
CA ARG A 241 -9.87 15.18 1.97
C ARG A 241 -8.66 15.94 2.49
N LYS A 242 -7.72 16.32 1.62
CA LYS A 242 -6.50 17.06 2.01
C LYS A 242 -6.83 18.41 2.64
N ARG A 243 -7.93 19.05 2.24
CA ARG A 243 -8.38 20.31 2.84
C ARG A 243 -8.77 20.14 4.30
N GLU A 244 -9.56 19.11 4.60
CA GLU A 244 -10.02 18.80 5.96
C GLU A 244 -8.86 18.36 6.84
N LEU A 245 -7.97 17.51 6.30
CA LEU A 245 -6.73 17.10 6.94
C LEU A 245 -5.87 18.31 7.31
N TRP A 246 -5.66 19.24 6.37
CA TRP A 246 -4.87 20.44 6.60
C TRP A 246 -5.45 21.32 7.72
N GLN A 247 -6.77 21.51 7.73
CA GLN A 247 -7.45 22.26 8.80
C GLN A 247 -7.29 21.59 10.16
N ALA A 248 -7.42 20.26 10.21
CA ALA A 248 -7.19 19.50 11.43
C ALA A 248 -5.74 19.58 11.89
N MET A 249 -4.78 19.37 10.98
CA MET A 249 -3.35 19.42 11.27
C MET A 249 -2.92 20.75 11.87
N ARG A 250 -3.45 21.87 11.38
CA ARG A 250 -3.16 23.20 11.95
C ARG A 250 -3.55 23.34 13.42
N ARG A 251 -4.60 22.65 13.87
CA ARG A 251 -5.04 22.67 15.27
C ARG A 251 -4.12 21.82 16.15
N VAL A 252 -3.80 20.61 15.70
CA VAL A 252 -2.98 19.66 16.48
C VAL A 252 -1.49 19.98 16.45
N ARG A 253 -1.01 20.71 15.45
CA ARG A 253 0.40 21.07 15.26
C ARG A 253 1.04 21.72 16.49
N GLN A 254 0.26 22.48 17.27
CA GLN A 254 0.76 23.12 18.49
C GLN A 254 1.35 22.11 19.50
N ARG A 255 0.87 20.87 19.51
CA ARG A 255 1.29 19.85 20.48
C ARG A 255 2.74 19.40 20.31
N TRP A 256 3.16 19.15 19.07
CA TRP A 256 4.52 18.71 18.77
C TRP A 256 5.44 19.84 18.30
N SER A 257 4.91 21.05 18.16
CA SER A 257 5.72 22.25 17.92
C SER A 257 6.13 22.94 19.22
N ALA A 258 5.43 22.66 20.33
CA ALA A 258 5.86 23.11 21.64
C ALA A 258 7.00 22.20 22.11
N PRO A 259 8.19 22.74 22.46
CA PRO A 259 9.25 21.92 23.02
C PRO A 259 8.72 21.24 24.28
N ALA A 260 8.87 19.92 24.36
CA ALA A 260 8.64 19.18 25.59
C ALA A 260 9.54 19.81 26.65
N HIS A 261 8.93 20.50 27.62
CA HIS A 261 9.68 21.03 28.76
C HIS A 261 10.10 19.79 29.57
N SER A 262 11.37 19.40 29.41
CA SER A 262 12.06 18.48 30.32
C SER A 262 12.18 19.12 31.70
#